data_AF-A0A0F9ERB2-F1
#
_entry.id   AF-A0A0F9ERB2-F1
#
_cell.length_a   1.000
_cell.length_b   1.000
_cell.length_c   1.000
_cell.angle_alpha   90.00
_cell.angle_beta   90.00
_cell.angle_gamma   90.00
#
_symmetry.space_group_name_H-M   'P 1'
#
loop_
_entity.id
_entity.type
_entity.pdbx_description
1 polymer ?
#
loop_
_entity_poly.entity_id
_entity_poly.type
_entity_poly.pdbx_seq_one_letter_code
_entity_poly.pdbx_strand_id
1 'polypeptide(L)'
;MLATDLYQYVLEMLSANHESCERISLFQKPSKQFIIGSLADSSKDYAVGEGIGENKVQAKSALRHNSMGIIFLLEKSKLESISIKTSCSVFYRVFPTYEEQLSYIDEVKDVQSVKKDPGFKEVYVRKNCTFDSCEFGLDKDSDIETVDFSGYKTEILSEDELFRSNKIISDELQVKKIRNGFDPEWISTEDAYNDIIVELKKNPSKKTLNWQGEIILEKENYSTDLVLITLWFRNITGKGSFEKFFFNCKLEVELHSNKLIPFEYKYNYEDNSYTKDGNLRTINCHADYNLGLNTIITKPYALFEQKKKVPRTSINGIVPKFVFLKDSIDILKQLLTELKNQYSKYTNHETYKNKDHDHHNQFVNESANFKSLVERYEAGILLLDSNSNAKKAFFLMNRVFEKAVKGEYDRWRLFQIIFIVMLIPDIIDVKKNRKIADIIHVNTGGGKSEAYFGLVIFLLFWDRLRGKSRGVSGFTKFPLRMLSIQQLQRIAKVIVIAEEIRKNEDIEGYPFSAGLLMS
;
A
#
# COMPACT_ATOMS: atom_id res chain seq x y z
N MET A 1 7.56 17.23 -15.66
CA MET A 1 6.57 16.92 -14.60
C MET A 1 7.30 16.97 -13.28
N LEU A 2 7.00 17.97 -12.45
CA LEU A 2 7.58 18.09 -11.10
C LEU A 2 7.06 16.93 -10.22
N ALA A 3 7.75 16.62 -9.12
CA ALA A 3 7.35 15.54 -8.22
C ALA A 3 5.92 15.74 -7.67
N THR A 4 5.51 16.99 -7.48
CA THR A 4 4.16 17.40 -7.05
C THR A 4 3.11 17.04 -8.10
N ASP A 5 3.39 17.30 -9.38
CA ASP A 5 2.49 17.00 -10.49
C ASP A 5 2.28 15.48 -10.65
N LEU A 6 3.34 14.69 -10.48
CA LEU A 6 3.24 13.22 -10.56
C LEU A 6 2.41 12.65 -9.41
N TYR A 7 2.58 13.16 -8.19
CA TYR A 7 1.79 12.74 -7.04
C TYR A 7 0.30 13.04 -7.26
N GLN A 8 -0.02 14.25 -7.69
CA GLN A 8 -1.39 14.67 -7.96
C GLN A 8 -2.02 13.82 -9.07
N TYR A 9 -1.29 13.60 -10.16
CA TYR A 9 -1.72 12.72 -11.25
C TYR A 9 -2.03 11.29 -10.76
N VAL A 10 -1.15 10.70 -9.94
CA VAL A 10 -1.36 9.34 -9.41
C VAL A 10 -2.61 9.29 -8.53
N LEU A 11 -2.85 10.30 -7.68
CA LEU A 11 -4.06 10.36 -6.87
C LEU A 11 -5.32 10.48 -7.72
N GLU A 12 -5.31 11.35 -8.72
CA GLU A 12 -6.44 11.54 -9.62
C GLU A 12 -6.75 10.27 -10.42
N MET A 13 -5.72 9.54 -10.85
CA MET A 13 -5.88 8.25 -11.52
C MET A 13 -6.43 7.18 -10.56
N LEU A 14 -5.96 7.12 -9.31
CA LEU A 14 -6.42 6.11 -8.33
C LEU A 14 -7.84 6.36 -7.81
N SER A 15 -8.28 7.62 -7.79
CA SER A 15 -9.63 8.05 -7.37
C SER A 15 -10.64 8.12 -8.51
N ALA A 16 -10.22 7.79 -9.74
CA ALA A 16 -11.00 7.98 -10.96
C ALA A 16 -11.40 9.45 -11.22
N ASN A 17 -10.64 10.42 -10.68
CA ASN A 17 -10.92 11.85 -10.82
C ASN A 17 -10.30 12.48 -12.09
N HIS A 18 -9.23 11.89 -12.63
CA HIS A 18 -8.54 12.40 -13.82
C HIS A 18 -9.44 12.40 -15.08
N GLU A 19 -9.25 13.35 -15.99
CA GLU A 19 -10.04 13.49 -17.24
C GLU A 19 -9.97 12.22 -18.12
N SER A 20 -8.80 11.58 -18.20
CA SER A 20 -8.65 10.32 -18.93
C SER A 20 -9.46 9.14 -18.34
N CYS A 21 -10.06 9.31 -17.16
CA CYS A 21 -10.96 8.33 -16.56
C CYS A 21 -12.44 8.54 -16.94
N GLU A 22 -12.76 9.54 -17.77
CA GLU A 22 -14.14 9.81 -18.21
C GLU A 22 -14.72 8.71 -19.08
N ARG A 23 -13.93 8.18 -20.00
CA ARG A 23 -14.27 7.01 -20.82
C ARG A 23 -13.11 6.04 -20.76
N ILE A 24 -13.36 4.87 -20.18
CA ILE A 24 -12.32 3.88 -19.94
C ILE A 24 -12.70 2.53 -20.55
N SER A 25 -11.72 1.92 -21.18
CA SER A 25 -11.76 0.55 -21.63
C SER A 25 -10.74 -0.23 -20.81
N LEU A 26 -11.21 -1.00 -19.83
CA LEU A 26 -10.35 -1.69 -18.88
C LEU A 26 -10.46 -3.21 -19.01
N PHE A 27 -9.39 -3.91 -18.68
CA PHE A 27 -9.41 -5.38 -18.56
C PHE A 27 -10.35 -5.87 -17.45
N GLN A 28 -10.66 -5.00 -16.47
CA GLN A 28 -11.53 -5.30 -15.33
C GLN A 28 -12.50 -4.14 -15.10
N LYS A 29 -13.60 -4.41 -14.38
CA LYS A 29 -14.57 -3.38 -13.99
C LYS A 29 -13.90 -2.20 -13.26
N PRO A 30 -14.45 -0.97 -13.36
CA PRO A 30 -13.94 0.22 -12.67
C PRO A 30 -13.68 -0.02 -11.17
N SER A 31 -14.59 -0.72 -10.49
CA SER A 31 -14.44 -1.08 -9.07
C SER A 31 -13.17 -1.87 -8.78
N LYS A 32 -12.60 -2.63 -9.71
CA LYS A 32 -11.36 -3.39 -9.49
C LYS A 32 -10.09 -2.57 -9.72
N GLN A 33 -10.20 -1.43 -10.37
CA GLN A 33 -9.07 -0.59 -10.74
C GLN A 33 -8.90 0.62 -9.83
N PHE A 34 -10.01 1.29 -9.51
CA PHE A 34 -9.99 2.45 -8.63
C PHE A 34 -10.17 1.99 -7.18
N ILE A 35 -9.25 2.41 -6.32
CA ILE A 35 -9.09 1.84 -4.98
C ILE A 35 -9.23 2.86 -3.86
N ILE A 36 -9.14 4.16 -4.15
CA ILE A 36 -9.31 5.23 -3.15
C ILE A 36 -10.60 6.00 -3.43
N GLY A 37 -11.26 6.49 -2.36
CA GLY A 37 -12.47 7.30 -2.49
C GLY A 37 -13.68 6.57 -3.07
N SER A 38 -13.71 5.24 -3.01
CA SER A 38 -14.83 4.45 -3.51
C SER A 38 -15.62 3.81 -2.37
N LEU A 39 -16.95 3.78 -2.54
CA LEU A 39 -17.88 3.13 -1.63
C LEU A 39 -18.47 1.90 -2.33
N ALA A 40 -18.21 0.72 -1.77
CA ALA A 40 -18.71 -0.55 -2.26
C ALA A 40 -20.22 -0.68 -2.14
N ASP A 41 -20.79 -1.61 -2.89
CA ASP A 41 -22.22 -1.92 -2.85
C ASP A 41 -22.60 -2.79 -1.64
N SER A 42 -23.90 -2.88 -1.32
CA SER A 42 -24.40 -3.60 -0.14
C SER A 42 -24.47 -5.13 -0.29
N SER A 43 -24.10 -5.70 -1.45
CA SER A 43 -24.27 -7.15 -1.70
C SER A 43 -23.30 -8.08 -0.94
N LYS A 44 -22.30 -7.51 -0.28
CA LYS A 44 -21.49 -8.19 0.72
C LYS A 44 -21.49 -7.28 1.93
N ASP A 45 -21.94 -7.77 3.08
CA ASP A 45 -21.76 -7.05 4.34
C ASP A 45 -20.25 -6.90 4.60
N TYR A 46 -19.69 -5.81 4.11
CA TYR A 46 -18.40 -5.32 4.53
C TYR A 46 -18.68 -4.56 5.82
N ALA A 47 -18.89 -5.33 6.89
CA ALA A 47 -19.39 -4.83 8.16
C ALA A 47 -18.72 -3.49 8.53
N VAL A 48 -19.55 -2.47 8.71
CA VAL A 48 -19.24 -1.30 9.52
C VAL A 48 -18.78 -1.86 10.86
N GLY A 49 -17.63 -1.41 11.35
CA GLY A 49 -17.13 -1.86 12.65
C GLY A 49 -18.10 -1.43 13.75
N GLU A 50 -19.05 -2.28 14.09
CA GLU A 50 -19.75 -2.22 15.36
C GLU A 50 -18.74 -2.56 16.45
N GLY A 51 -18.49 -1.60 17.34
CA GLY A 51 -17.91 -1.84 18.64
C GLY A 51 -16.38 -1.99 18.68
N ILE A 52 -15.80 -1.27 19.64
CA ILE A 52 -14.49 -1.58 20.21
C ILE A 52 -14.62 -2.94 20.91
N GLY A 53 -14.29 -4.04 20.22
CA GLY A 53 -14.47 -5.40 20.75
C GLY A 53 -13.83 -6.50 19.90
N GLU A 54 -12.69 -6.97 20.40
CA GLU A 54 -11.96 -8.23 20.16
C GLU A 54 -12.15 -9.09 18.88
N ASN A 55 -11.02 -9.24 18.18
CA ASN A 55 -10.52 -10.51 17.61
C ASN A 55 -11.40 -11.27 16.63
N LYS A 56 -11.34 -10.87 15.35
CA LYS A 56 -11.40 -11.79 14.19
C LYS A 56 -10.83 -11.15 12.91
N VAL A 57 -9.51 -10.89 12.90
CA VAL A 57 -8.80 -10.49 11.67
C VAL A 57 -8.48 -11.75 10.86
N GLN A 58 -9.43 -12.25 10.07
CA GLN A 58 -9.08 -13.03 8.88
C GLN A 58 -8.77 -12.04 7.76
N ALA A 59 -7.49 -11.98 7.37
CA ALA A 59 -7.00 -11.22 6.24
C ALA A 59 -7.63 -11.70 4.91
N LYS A 60 -8.83 -11.19 4.58
CA LYS A 60 -9.31 -11.13 3.20
C LYS A 60 -8.86 -9.79 2.63
N SER A 61 -7.96 -9.84 1.67
CA SER A 61 -7.21 -8.74 1.03
C SER A 61 -8.05 -7.75 0.20
N ALA A 62 -9.30 -7.48 0.59
CA ALA A 62 -10.14 -6.41 0.03
C ALA A 62 -11.26 -6.05 1.02
N LEU A 63 -10.93 -5.42 2.15
CA LEU A 63 -11.92 -4.67 2.95
C LEU A 63 -12.34 -3.46 2.13
N ARG A 64 -13.40 -3.61 1.34
CA ARG A 64 -13.98 -2.51 0.56
C ARG A 64 -15.20 -2.02 1.32
N HIS A 65 -15.07 -0.87 1.95
CA HIS A 65 -16.15 -0.33 2.76
C HIS A 65 -17.25 0.23 1.88
N ASN A 66 -18.50 0.04 2.28
CA ASN A 66 -19.66 0.67 1.63
C ASN A 66 -19.99 2.03 2.25
N SER A 67 -19.28 2.45 3.30
CA SER A 67 -19.47 3.74 3.94
C SER A 67 -18.15 4.45 4.26
N MET A 68 -18.25 5.78 4.31
CA MET A 68 -17.25 6.67 4.89
C MET A 68 -17.93 7.57 5.92
N GLY A 69 -17.17 8.05 6.90
CA GLY A 69 -17.75 8.90 7.92
C GLY A 69 -16.78 9.84 8.61
N ILE A 70 -17.35 10.85 9.24
CA ILE A 70 -16.64 11.83 10.07
C ILE A 70 -17.31 11.92 11.43
N ILE A 71 -16.50 12.07 12.47
CA ILE A 71 -16.92 12.16 13.87
C ILE A 71 -16.34 13.44 14.43
N PHE A 72 -17.17 14.25 15.07
CA PHE A 72 -16.76 15.50 15.68
C PHE A 72 -17.64 15.85 16.88
N LEU A 73 -17.16 16.77 17.73
CA LEU A 73 -17.80 17.14 18.97
C LEU A 73 -18.36 18.57 18.91
N LEU A 74 -19.59 18.76 19.40
CA LEU A 74 -20.27 20.06 19.48
C LEU A 74 -20.75 20.37 20.91
N GLU A 75 -21.03 21.64 21.19
CA GLU A 75 -21.60 22.13 22.45
C GLU A 75 -23.13 22.02 22.44
N LYS A 76 -23.74 21.40 23.46
CA LYS A 76 -25.20 21.21 23.52
C LYS A 76 -25.99 22.52 23.60
N SER A 77 -25.42 23.54 24.25
CA SER A 77 -26.10 24.82 24.50
C SER A 77 -26.33 25.67 23.24
N LYS A 78 -25.63 25.35 22.13
CA LYS A 78 -25.61 26.13 20.89
C LYS A 78 -25.85 25.27 19.64
N LEU A 79 -26.54 24.13 19.78
CA LEU A 79 -26.80 23.24 18.64
C LEU A 79 -27.74 23.93 17.64
N GLU A 80 -27.18 24.30 16.50
CA GLU A 80 -27.90 24.67 15.30
C GLU A 80 -27.91 23.47 14.33
N SER A 81 -28.76 23.52 13.30
CA SER A 81 -28.71 22.54 12.21
C SER A 81 -27.34 22.53 11.52
N ILE A 82 -27.12 21.54 10.67
CA ILE A 82 -25.95 21.46 9.79
C ILE A 82 -26.40 21.19 8.36
N SER A 83 -25.72 21.79 7.40
CA SER A 83 -25.97 21.54 5.99
C SER A 83 -24.94 20.61 5.40
N ILE A 84 -25.40 19.60 4.67
CA ILE A 84 -24.53 18.58 4.06
C ILE A 84 -24.72 18.56 2.55
N LYS A 85 -23.64 18.86 1.85
CA LYS A 85 -23.53 18.69 0.41
C LYS A 85 -22.72 17.44 0.09
N THR A 86 -23.28 16.59 -0.77
CA THR A 86 -22.66 15.33 -1.16
C THR A 86 -22.39 15.30 -2.66
N SER A 87 -21.28 14.67 -3.05
CA SER A 87 -21.03 14.32 -4.43
C SER A 87 -20.31 12.97 -4.55
N CYS A 88 -20.50 12.32 -5.70
CA CYS A 88 -19.79 11.11 -6.06
C CYS A 88 -19.82 10.94 -7.58
N SER A 89 -18.99 10.05 -8.10
CA SER A 89 -19.05 9.60 -9.48
C SER A 89 -19.58 8.17 -9.56
N VAL A 90 -20.32 7.85 -10.61
CA VAL A 90 -20.75 6.49 -10.94
C VAL A 90 -20.25 6.11 -12.33
N PHE A 91 -20.06 4.81 -12.56
CA PHE A 91 -19.71 4.31 -13.90
C PHE A 91 -20.85 3.48 -14.48
N TYR A 92 -21.11 3.66 -15.76
CA TYR A 92 -22.07 2.85 -16.51
C TYR A 92 -21.44 2.37 -17.81
N ARG A 93 -21.92 1.24 -18.31
CA ARG A 93 -21.36 0.63 -19.52
C ARG A 93 -22.05 1.22 -20.75
N VAL A 94 -21.25 1.62 -21.73
CA VAL A 94 -21.71 2.12 -23.03
C VAL A 94 -21.29 1.17 -24.15
N PHE A 95 -21.82 1.37 -25.35
CA PHE A 95 -21.31 0.70 -26.53
C PHE A 95 -19.89 1.24 -26.87
N PRO A 96 -18.96 0.36 -27.27
CA PRO A 96 -17.66 0.80 -27.77
C PRO A 96 -17.82 1.54 -29.11
N THR A 97 -16.89 2.43 -29.42
CA THR A 97 -16.76 2.98 -30.78
C THR A 97 -16.28 1.88 -31.74
N TYR A 98 -16.44 2.12 -33.04
CA TYR A 98 -15.91 1.23 -34.08
C TYR A 98 -14.40 0.96 -33.88
N GLU A 99 -13.61 2.01 -33.69
CA GLU A 99 -12.16 1.93 -33.47
C GLU A 99 -11.80 1.16 -32.19
N GLU A 100 -12.51 1.42 -31.08
CA GLU A 100 -12.29 0.73 -29.81
C GLU A 100 -12.52 -0.78 -29.94
N GLN A 101 -13.59 -1.15 -30.65
CA GLN A 101 -13.98 -2.54 -30.89
C GLN A 101 -13.03 -3.24 -31.87
N LEU A 102 -12.58 -2.56 -32.94
CA LEU A 102 -11.60 -3.10 -33.89
C LEU A 102 -10.28 -3.43 -33.19
N SER A 103 -9.74 -2.48 -32.41
CA SER A 103 -8.53 -2.66 -31.61
C SER A 103 -8.66 -3.84 -30.63
N TYR A 104 -9.81 -4.00 -29.97
CA TYR A 104 -10.05 -5.12 -29.06
C TYR A 104 -9.98 -6.48 -29.77
N ILE A 105 -10.57 -6.57 -30.96
CA ILE A 105 -10.57 -7.81 -31.74
C ILE A 105 -9.15 -8.17 -32.16
N ASP A 106 -8.34 -7.19 -32.57
CA ASP A 106 -6.96 -7.44 -32.95
C ASP A 106 -6.10 -7.86 -31.75
N GLU A 107 -6.25 -7.22 -30.59
CA GLU A 107 -5.60 -7.64 -29.33
C GLU A 107 -5.95 -9.08 -28.93
N VAL A 108 -7.21 -9.49 -29.10
CA VAL A 108 -7.68 -10.84 -28.72
C VAL A 108 -7.23 -11.91 -29.72
N LYS A 109 -6.99 -11.57 -31.00
CA LYS A 109 -6.43 -12.50 -32.00
C LYS A 109 -5.03 -13.00 -31.64
N ASP A 110 -4.21 -12.15 -31.01
CA ASP A 110 -2.80 -12.45 -30.69
C ASP A 110 -2.58 -13.28 -29.40
N VAL A 111 -3.58 -13.38 -28.50
CA VAL A 111 -3.39 -13.85 -27.10
C VAL A 111 -3.86 -15.31 -26.83
N GLN A 112 -4.05 -16.13 -27.88
CA GLN A 112 -4.46 -17.55 -27.87
C GLN A 112 -5.96 -17.85 -28.12
N SER A 113 -6.13 -19.00 -28.76
CA SER A 113 -7.29 -19.69 -29.30
C SER A 113 -8.41 -20.08 -28.29
N VAL A 114 -9.02 -19.15 -27.55
CA VAL A 114 -10.21 -19.50 -26.73
C VAL A 114 -11.24 -18.36 -26.62
N LYS A 115 -12.14 -18.29 -27.61
CA LYS A 115 -13.62 -18.25 -27.52
C LYS A 115 -14.15 -18.01 -28.93
N LYS A 116 -15.21 -18.73 -29.34
CA LYS A 116 -15.89 -18.52 -30.64
C LYS A 116 -16.49 -17.12 -30.80
N ASP A 117 -16.42 -16.29 -29.75
CA ASP A 117 -17.14 -15.03 -29.64
C ASP A 117 -16.53 -14.16 -28.51
N PRO A 118 -15.73 -13.13 -28.83
CA PRO A 118 -15.11 -12.25 -27.85
C PRO A 118 -16.08 -11.20 -27.26
N GLY A 119 -17.28 -11.06 -27.83
CA GLY A 119 -18.28 -10.06 -27.44
C GLY A 119 -17.87 -8.61 -27.70
N PHE A 120 -18.72 -7.67 -27.27
CA PHE A 120 -18.38 -6.25 -27.24
C PHE A 120 -17.33 -5.96 -26.15
N LYS A 121 -16.33 -5.14 -26.48
CA LYS A 121 -15.39 -4.56 -25.53
C LYS A 121 -16.14 -3.91 -24.37
N GLU A 122 -15.63 -4.06 -23.16
CA GLU A 122 -16.21 -3.40 -21.99
C GLU A 122 -15.71 -1.95 -21.89
N VAL A 123 -16.58 -1.01 -22.24
CA VAL A 123 -16.32 0.43 -22.12
C VAL A 123 -17.23 1.04 -21.07
N TYR A 124 -16.65 1.82 -20.16
CA TYR A 124 -17.35 2.47 -19.07
C TYR A 124 -17.18 3.99 -19.17
N VAL A 125 -18.28 4.71 -18.96
CA VAL A 125 -18.30 6.17 -18.87
C VAL A 125 -18.57 6.59 -17.43
N ARG A 126 -17.84 7.61 -16.97
CA ARG A 126 -17.98 8.23 -15.65
C ARG A 126 -19.04 9.32 -15.69
N LYS A 127 -20.05 9.24 -14.83
CA LYS A 127 -20.96 10.36 -14.53
C LYS A 127 -20.60 10.95 -13.18
N ASN A 128 -20.38 12.27 -13.12
CA ASN A 128 -20.26 12.99 -11.86
C ASN A 128 -21.64 13.42 -11.38
N CYS A 129 -21.98 13.06 -10.14
CA CYS A 129 -23.24 13.36 -9.48
C CYS A 129 -22.98 14.32 -8.32
N THR A 130 -23.67 15.45 -8.30
CA THR A 130 -23.66 16.43 -7.20
C THR A 130 -25.09 16.60 -6.73
N PHE A 131 -25.32 16.38 -5.45
CA PHE A 131 -26.66 16.41 -4.87
C PHE A 131 -26.90 17.76 -4.18
N ASP A 132 -28.17 18.14 -4.09
CA ASP A 132 -28.60 19.33 -3.36
C ASP A 132 -28.22 19.21 -1.87
N SER A 133 -28.01 20.36 -1.22
CA SER A 133 -27.69 20.37 0.21
C SER A 133 -28.87 19.88 1.02
N CYS A 134 -28.63 18.97 1.96
CA CYS A 134 -29.63 18.49 2.91
C CYS A 134 -29.37 19.10 4.28
N GLU A 135 -30.44 19.57 4.93
CA GLU A 135 -30.36 20.25 6.22
C GLU A 135 -30.77 19.29 7.33
N PHE A 136 -29.87 19.07 8.30
CA PHE A 136 -30.12 18.18 9.43
C PHE A 136 -30.36 18.97 10.71
N GLY A 137 -31.58 18.85 11.26
CA GLY A 137 -31.86 19.29 12.62
C GLY A 137 -31.13 18.40 13.63
N LEU A 138 -30.37 19.00 14.55
CA LEU A 138 -29.67 18.27 15.61
C LEU A 138 -30.58 17.94 16.82
N ASP A 139 -31.89 17.95 16.62
CA ASP A 139 -32.91 17.68 17.64
C ASP A 139 -33.11 16.17 17.90
N LYS A 140 -33.01 15.33 16.86
CA LYS A 140 -33.14 13.86 16.97
C LYS A 140 -31.80 13.17 17.30
N ASP A 141 -31.87 11.95 17.81
CA ASP A 141 -30.69 11.12 18.08
C ASP A 141 -30.12 10.47 16.81
N SER A 142 -30.96 10.24 15.81
CA SER A 142 -30.54 9.83 14.48
C SER A 142 -31.48 10.38 13.43
N ASP A 143 -30.93 10.74 12.27
CA ASP A 143 -31.68 11.14 11.09
C ASP A 143 -31.03 10.57 9.82
N ILE A 144 -31.83 10.27 8.80
CA ILE A 144 -31.38 9.61 7.57
C ILE A 144 -32.00 10.31 6.38
N GLU A 145 -31.15 10.79 5.47
CA GLU A 145 -31.57 11.39 4.21
C GLU A 145 -31.10 10.53 3.02
N THR A 146 -32.01 10.25 2.09
CA THR A 146 -31.69 9.46 0.90
C THR A 146 -31.07 10.33 -0.18
N VAL A 147 -30.01 9.84 -0.81
CA VAL A 147 -29.35 10.50 -1.94
C VAL A 147 -30.10 10.16 -3.24
N ASP A 148 -30.73 11.15 -3.87
CA ASP A 148 -31.55 10.93 -5.05
C ASP A 148 -30.74 10.92 -6.37
N PHE A 149 -30.72 9.74 -7.01
CA PHE A 149 -30.10 9.54 -8.33
C PHE A 149 -31.11 9.62 -9.49
N SER A 150 -32.39 9.92 -9.25
CA SER A 150 -33.46 9.86 -10.25
C SER A 150 -33.20 10.70 -11.50
N GLY A 151 -32.74 11.95 -11.32
CA GLY A 151 -32.37 12.86 -12.41
C GLY A 151 -31.23 12.31 -13.27
N TYR A 152 -30.15 11.87 -12.64
CA TYR A 152 -29.00 11.27 -13.33
C TYR A 152 -29.34 9.97 -14.04
N LYS A 153 -30.21 9.13 -13.45
CA LYS A 153 -30.70 7.91 -14.11
C LYS A 153 -31.48 8.25 -15.37
N THR A 154 -32.35 9.27 -15.31
CA THR A 154 -33.15 9.71 -16.45
C THR A 154 -32.25 10.25 -17.56
N GLU A 155 -31.25 11.05 -17.21
CA GLU A 155 -30.25 11.58 -18.14
C GLU A 155 -29.48 10.45 -18.84
N ILE A 156 -28.90 9.52 -18.08
CA ILE A 156 -28.14 8.38 -18.64
C ILE A 156 -29.02 7.46 -19.49
N LEU A 157 -30.30 7.27 -19.13
CA LEU A 157 -31.24 6.48 -19.92
C LEU A 157 -31.66 7.19 -21.21
N SER A 158 -31.63 8.52 -21.22
CA SER A 158 -31.88 9.34 -22.42
C SER A 158 -30.68 9.39 -23.37
N GLU A 159 -29.46 9.19 -22.84
CA GLU A 159 -28.26 9.03 -23.65
C GLU A 159 -28.36 7.76 -24.51
N ASP A 160 -28.21 7.92 -25.81
CA ASP A 160 -28.36 6.82 -26.77
C ASP A 160 -27.22 5.79 -26.66
N GLU A 161 -26.12 6.11 -26.00
CA GLU A 161 -24.90 5.30 -25.95
C GLU A 161 -24.94 4.14 -24.93
N LEU A 162 -25.94 4.09 -24.04
CA LEU A 162 -26.03 3.09 -22.98
C LEU A 162 -26.05 1.66 -23.53
N PHE A 163 -25.20 0.78 -22.99
CA PHE A 163 -25.12 -0.62 -23.41
C PHE A 163 -26.37 -1.42 -23.01
N ARG A 164 -27.09 -1.97 -23.99
CA ARG A 164 -28.34 -2.74 -23.80
C ARG A 164 -28.10 -4.22 -24.11
N SER A 165 -28.34 -5.11 -23.15
CA SER A 165 -28.13 -6.55 -23.35
C SER A 165 -29.43 -7.27 -23.72
N ASN A 166 -29.93 -7.07 -24.95
CA ASN A 166 -31.06 -7.84 -25.46
C ASN A 166 -30.64 -8.64 -26.69
N LYS A 167 -30.80 -9.96 -26.60
CA LYS A 167 -30.19 -11.00 -27.46
C LYS A 167 -30.92 -11.26 -28.79
N ILE A 168 -31.63 -10.30 -29.36
CA ILE A 168 -32.31 -10.54 -30.64
C ILE A 168 -32.24 -9.25 -31.48
N ILE A 169 -31.36 -9.29 -32.48
CA ILE A 169 -31.40 -8.44 -33.67
C ILE A 169 -32.41 -9.11 -34.63
N SER A 170 -33.24 -8.32 -35.28
CA SER A 170 -34.28 -8.78 -36.20
C SER A 170 -33.67 -9.49 -37.41
N ASP A 171 -34.44 -10.40 -38.01
CA ASP A 171 -34.02 -11.23 -39.15
C ASP A 171 -33.73 -10.42 -40.44
N GLU A 172 -33.91 -9.09 -40.43
CA GLU A 172 -33.68 -8.19 -41.57
C GLU A 172 -32.18 -7.95 -41.86
N LEU A 173 -31.31 -8.09 -40.86
CA LEU A 173 -29.85 -8.18 -41.04
C LEU A 173 -29.46 -9.63 -41.40
N GLN A 174 -29.71 -9.99 -42.66
CA GLN A 174 -29.32 -11.24 -43.35
C GLN A 174 -28.62 -12.34 -42.49
N VAL A 175 -29.40 -13.36 -42.11
CA VAL A 175 -29.00 -14.78 -41.93
C VAL A 175 -28.23 -15.21 -40.65
N LYS A 176 -27.88 -14.36 -39.68
CA LYS A 176 -27.14 -14.86 -38.48
C LYS A 176 -27.92 -14.74 -37.16
N LYS A 177 -28.36 -15.89 -36.62
CA LYS A 177 -28.87 -16.02 -35.24
C LYS A 177 -27.78 -15.67 -34.22
N ILE A 178 -27.83 -14.45 -33.69
CA ILE A 178 -26.93 -13.94 -32.65
C ILE A 178 -27.27 -14.62 -31.32
N ARG A 179 -26.67 -15.78 -31.05
CA ARG A 179 -27.04 -16.56 -29.86
C ARG A 179 -26.32 -16.14 -28.58
N ASN A 180 -25.12 -15.56 -28.62
CA ASN A 180 -24.43 -15.13 -27.39
C ASN A 180 -23.29 -14.12 -27.52
N GLY A 181 -23.10 -13.49 -28.69
CA GLY A 181 -22.14 -12.39 -28.80
C GLY A 181 -21.83 -11.97 -30.24
N PHE A 182 -20.73 -11.24 -30.34
CA PHE A 182 -20.34 -10.38 -31.43
C PHE A 182 -19.43 -11.13 -32.41
N ASP A 183 -19.86 -11.31 -33.66
CA ASP A 183 -19.04 -11.93 -34.72
C ASP A 183 -18.05 -10.87 -35.27
N PRO A 184 -16.72 -11.10 -35.21
CA PRO A 184 -15.74 -10.19 -35.79
C PRO A 184 -15.94 -9.90 -37.28
N GLU A 185 -16.63 -10.78 -38.02
CA GLU A 185 -16.98 -10.56 -39.44
C GLU A 185 -18.00 -9.43 -39.64
N TRP A 186 -18.65 -8.93 -38.58
CA TRP A 186 -19.63 -7.84 -38.63
C TRP A 186 -19.00 -6.43 -38.65
N ILE A 187 -17.68 -6.31 -38.51
CA ILE A 187 -16.93 -5.04 -38.51
C ILE A 187 -16.23 -4.85 -39.87
N SER A 188 -16.90 -5.13 -40.98
CA SER A 188 -16.29 -4.92 -42.30
C SER A 188 -16.16 -3.43 -42.64
N THR A 189 -17.10 -2.60 -42.17
CA THR A 189 -17.10 -1.14 -42.31
C THR A 189 -17.68 -0.46 -41.06
N GLU A 190 -17.36 0.82 -40.85
CA GLU A 190 -17.91 1.63 -39.76
C GLU A 190 -19.43 1.77 -39.86
N ASP A 191 -19.97 1.94 -41.07
CA ASP A 191 -21.41 2.04 -41.32
C ASP A 191 -22.16 0.76 -40.90
N ALA A 192 -21.63 -0.42 -41.24
CA ALA A 192 -22.24 -1.70 -40.86
C ALA A 192 -22.26 -1.91 -39.35
N TYR A 193 -21.21 -1.46 -38.65
CA TYR A 193 -21.17 -1.48 -37.19
C TYR A 193 -22.22 -0.53 -36.59
N ASN A 194 -22.32 0.69 -37.11
CA ASN A 194 -23.28 1.69 -36.65
C ASN A 194 -24.73 1.23 -36.85
N ASP A 195 -25.05 0.58 -37.96
CA ASP A 195 -26.38 0.01 -38.22
C ASP A 195 -26.77 -1.04 -37.18
N ILE A 196 -25.83 -1.94 -36.83
CA ILE A 196 -26.01 -2.95 -35.76
C ILE A 196 -26.27 -2.27 -34.42
N ILE A 197 -25.51 -1.23 -34.09
CA ILE A 197 -25.67 -0.48 -32.84
C ILE A 197 -27.05 0.22 -32.79
N VAL A 198 -27.46 0.87 -33.88
CA VAL A 198 -28.79 1.50 -34.01
C VAL A 198 -29.90 0.47 -33.79
N GLU A 199 -29.77 -0.72 -34.35
CA GLU A 199 -30.76 -1.77 -34.15
C GLU A 199 -30.78 -2.29 -32.72
N LEU A 200 -29.62 -2.50 -32.10
CA LEU A 200 -29.53 -2.90 -30.69
C LEU A 200 -30.12 -1.84 -29.75
N LYS A 201 -30.00 -0.56 -30.09
CA LYS A 201 -30.58 0.56 -29.35
C LYS A 201 -32.11 0.58 -29.40
N LYS A 202 -32.76 0.07 -30.46
CA LYS A 202 -34.24 -0.03 -30.54
C LYS A 202 -34.83 -0.88 -29.42
N ASN A 203 -34.07 -1.83 -28.88
CA ASN A 203 -34.51 -2.69 -27.78
C ASN A 203 -34.35 -1.99 -26.42
N PRO A 204 -35.40 -1.95 -25.56
CA PRO A 204 -35.28 -1.37 -24.23
C PRO A 204 -34.36 -2.23 -23.35
N SER A 205 -33.41 -1.61 -22.65
CA SER A 205 -32.51 -2.33 -21.76
C SER A 205 -33.29 -3.02 -20.63
N LYS A 206 -33.09 -4.34 -20.45
CA LYS A 206 -33.56 -5.06 -19.24
C LYS A 206 -32.67 -4.81 -18.01
N LYS A 207 -31.55 -4.12 -18.19
CA LYS A 207 -30.59 -3.82 -17.11
C LYS A 207 -30.99 -2.53 -16.40
N THR A 208 -31.09 -2.58 -15.07
CA THR A 208 -31.54 -1.44 -14.25
C THR A 208 -30.35 -0.71 -13.61
N LEU A 209 -30.41 0.62 -13.60
CA LEU A 209 -29.50 1.49 -12.85
C LEU A 209 -30.05 1.66 -11.43
N ASN A 210 -29.49 0.90 -10.48
CA ASN A 210 -30.02 0.77 -9.12
C ASN A 210 -29.21 1.53 -8.06
N TRP A 211 -28.44 2.56 -8.44
CA TRP A 211 -27.67 3.34 -7.47
C TRP A 211 -28.59 3.93 -6.40
N GLN A 212 -28.23 3.69 -5.15
CA GLN A 212 -28.93 4.16 -3.96
C GLN A 212 -27.89 4.45 -2.88
N GLY A 213 -27.95 5.67 -2.34
CA GLY A 213 -27.09 6.10 -1.25
C GLY A 213 -27.92 6.81 -0.19
N GLU A 214 -27.33 6.99 0.98
CA GLU A 214 -27.94 7.74 2.07
C GLU A 214 -26.87 8.43 2.92
N ILE A 215 -27.29 9.49 3.59
CA ILE A 215 -26.53 10.24 4.56
C ILE A 215 -27.17 9.97 5.92
N ILE A 216 -26.38 9.51 6.88
CA ILE A 216 -26.86 9.16 8.22
C ILE A 216 -26.19 10.11 9.19
N LEU A 217 -26.99 10.78 10.00
CA LEU A 217 -26.54 11.53 11.17
C LEU A 217 -26.89 10.73 12.42
N GLU A 218 -25.89 10.52 13.27
CA GLU A 218 -26.04 9.90 14.59
C GLU A 218 -25.51 10.86 15.64
N LYS A 219 -26.26 11.02 16.73
CA LYS A 219 -25.97 11.93 17.82
C LYS A 219 -25.88 11.13 19.12
N GLU A 220 -24.72 11.17 19.77
CA GLU A 220 -24.46 10.47 21.02
C GLU A 220 -24.07 11.46 22.12
N ASN A 221 -24.59 11.26 23.33
CA ASN A 221 -24.20 12.07 24.49
C ASN A 221 -22.76 11.73 24.91
N TYR A 222 -21.84 12.69 24.80
CA TYR A 222 -20.44 12.53 25.20
C TYR A 222 -20.21 12.92 26.67
N SER A 223 -20.79 14.05 27.10
CA SER A 223 -20.77 14.52 28.48
C SER A 223 -22.06 15.29 28.82
N THR A 224 -22.12 15.95 29.98
CA THR A 224 -23.23 16.83 30.36
C THR A 224 -23.48 17.90 29.30
N ASP A 225 -22.42 18.53 28.79
CA ASP A 225 -22.48 19.73 27.94
C ASP A 225 -22.07 19.47 26.49
N LEU A 226 -21.56 18.27 26.18
CA LEU A 226 -20.98 17.94 24.88
C LEU A 226 -21.74 16.79 24.21
N VAL A 227 -21.86 16.88 22.90
CA VAL A 227 -22.50 15.87 22.06
C VAL A 227 -21.56 15.46 20.94
N LEU A 228 -21.49 14.16 20.69
CA LEU A 228 -20.72 13.56 19.61
C LEU A 228 -21.64 13.40 18.41
N ILE A 229 -21.24 13.96 17.27
CA ILE A 229 -21.93 13.82 15.99
C ILE A 229 -21.12 12.89 15.11
N THR A 230 -21.76 11.85 14.60
CA THR A 230 -21.22 10.97 13.58
C THR A 230 -22.03 11.13 12.30
N LEU A 231 -21.35 11.46 11.20
CA LEU A 231 -21.94 11.55 9.87
C LEU A 231 -21.40 10.44 8.99
N TRP A 232 -22.30 9.73 8.31
CA TRP A 232 -21.96 8.69 7.36
C TRP A 232 -22.49 9.02 5.97
N PHE A 233 -21.69 8.72 4.95
CA PHE A 233 -22.16 8.56 3.57
C PHE A 233 -22.08 7.07 3.23
N ARG A 234 -23.23 6.44 2.98
CA ARG A 234 -23.35 5.00 2.75
C ARG A 234 -23.91 4.70 1.38
N ASN A 235 -23.28 3.75 0.68
CA ASN A 235 -23.77 3.15 -0.54
C ASN A 235 -24.59 1.90 -0.17
N ILE A 236 -25.91 1.97 -0.41
CA ILE A 236 -26.86 0.87 -0.18
C ILE A 236 -27.28 0.17 -1.46
N THR A 237 -26.64 0.47 -2.59
CA THR A 237 -26.89 -0.14 -3.89
C THR A 237 -26.90 -1.66 -3.79
N GLY A 238 -28.06 -2.28 -4.02
CA GLY A 238 -28.25 -3.72 -3.91
C GLY A 238 -27.81 -4.50 -5.15
N LYS A 239 -28.54 -5.58 -5.47
CA LYS A 239 -28.29 -6.35 -6.69
C LYS A 239 -28.59 -5.49 -7.92
N GLY A 240 -27.69 -5.56 -8.91
CA GLY A 240 -27.78 -4.79 -10.15
C GLY A 240 -26.85 -5.36 -11.22
N SER A 241 -27.13 -5.00 -12.47
CA SER A 241 -26.42 -5.50 -13.66
C SER A 241 -25.26 -4.63 -14.12
N PHE A 242 -25.19 -3.38 -13.65
CA PHE A 242 -24.13 -2.42 -13.95
C PHE A 242 -23.12 -2.29 -12.80
N GLU A 243 -22.14 -1.40 -12.93
CA GLU A 243 -21.23 -1.05 -11.84
C GLU A 243 -22.02 -0.39 -10.71
N LYS A 244 -21.75 -0.81 -9.48
CA LYS A 244 -22.57 -0.51 -8.29
C LYS A 244 -21.83 0.38 -7.28
N PHE A 245 -20.52 0.52 -7.47
CA PHE A 245 -19.68 1.33 -6.61
C PHE A 245 -19.93 2.81 -6.86
N PHE A 246 -19.82 3.60 -5.81
CA PHE A 246 -19.60 5.03 -5.93
C PHE A 246 -18.10 5.27 -5.94
N PHE A 247 -17.66 6.27 -6.68
CA PHE A 247 -16.26 6.69 -6.83
C PHE A 247 -16.14 8.16 -6.48
N ASN A 248 -14.92 8.64 -6.21
CA ASN A 248 -14.66 10.04 -5.88
C ASN A 248 -15.68 10.64 -4.87
N CYS A 249 -16.02 9.86 -3.83
CA CYS A 249 -17.05 10.26 -2.87
C CYS A 249 -16.56 11.41 -2.00
N LYS A 250 -17.39 12.45 -1.88
CA LYS A 250 -17.10 13.65 -1.11
C LYS A 250 -18.33 14.09 -0.32
N LEU A 251 -18.10 14.34 0.95
CA LEU A 251 -18.94 15.12 1.85
C LEU A 251 -18.32 16.50 2.11
N GLU A 252 -19.17 17.50 2.11
CA GLU A 252 -18.91 18.88 2.52
C GLU A 252 -19.99 19.29 3.52
N VAL A 253 -19.57 19.61 4.74
CA VAL A 253 -20.46 19.86 5.88
C VAL A 253 -20.27 21.29 6.34
N GLU A 254 -21.33 22.08 6.26
CA GLU A 254 -21.39 23.43 6.81
C GLU A 254 -21.93 23.37 8.23
N LEU A 255 -21.15 23.87 9.18
CA LEU A 255 -21.51 23.81 10.60
C LEU A 255 -22.37 25.00 11.05
N HIS A 256 -22.66 25.97 10.17
CA HIS A 256 -23.33 27.23 10.50
C HIS A 256 -22.67 27.93 11.69
N SER A 257 -23.38 28.16 12.80
CA SER A 257 -22.79 28.75 14.02
C SER A 257 -22.13 27.74 14.96
N ASN A 258 -22.28 26.42 14.73
CA ASN A 258 -21.69 25.38 15.54
C ASN A 258 -20.16 25.40 15.43
N LYS A 259 -19.43 25.19 16.54
CA LYS A 259 -17.97 25.11 16.54
C LYS A 259 -17.49 23.74 17.00
N LEU A 260 -16.48 23.22 16.30
CA LEU A 260 -15.86 21.96 16.68
C LEU A 260 -15.09 22.12 17.99
N ILE A 261 -15.32 21.16 18.89
CA ILE A 261 -14.59 21.06 20.16
C ILE A 261 -13.54 19.96 20.00
N PRO A 262 -12.24 20.25 20.26
CA PRO A 262 -11.22 19.23 20.27
C PRO A 262 -11.54 18.15 21.31
N PHE A 263 -11.33 16.89 20.95
CA PHE A 263 -11.46 15.79 21.90
C PHE A 263 -10.30 14.81 21.80
N GLU A 264 -10.01 14.19 22.93
CA GLU A 264 -9.03 13.13 23.05
C GLU A 264 -9.69 11.82 22.64
N TYR A 265 -9.07 11.06 21.73
CA TYR A 265 -9.46 9.70 21.44
C TYR A 265 -8.29 8.74 21.51
N LYS A 266 -8.55 7.56 22.05
CA LYS A 266 -7.59 6.47 22.16
C LYS A 266 -7.76 5.52 20.99
N TYR A 267 -6.65 5.10 20.40
CA TYR A 267 -6.62 4.00 19.45
C TYR A 267 -5.50 3.04 19.80
N ASN A 268 -5.76 1.75 19.62
CA ASN A 268 -4.74 0.73 19.78
C ASN A 268 -4.07 0.50 18.44
N TYR A 269 -2.75 0.52 18.43
CA TYR A 269 -1.96 0.12 17.27
C TYR A 269 -0.91 -0.88 17.75
N GLU A 270 -0.96 -2.08 17.16
CA GLU A 270 -0.31 -3.27 17.71
C GLU A 270 -0.77 -3.51 19.16
N ASP A 271 0.16 -3.60 20.11
CA ASP A 271 -0.13 -3.87 21.52
C ASP A 271 -0.10 -2.60 22.39
N ASN A 272 -0.06 -1.42 21.77
CA ASN A 272 0.06 -0.14 22.48
C ASN A 272 -1.17 0.75 22.26
N SER A 273 -1.60 1.42 23.32
CA SER A 273 -2.62 2.46 23.26
C SER A 273 -1.98 3.82 23.00
N TYR A 274 -2.47 4.50 21.97
CA TYR A 274 -2.06 5.85 21.61
C TYR A 274 -3.22 6.81 21.86
N THR A 275 -2.92 7.92 22.52
CA THR A 275 -3.82 9.06 22.64
C THR A 275 -3.57 10.00 21.47
N LYS A 276 -4.64 10.52 20.87
CA LYS A 276 -4.56 11.60 19.90
C LYS A 276 -5.65 12.63 20.15
N ASP A 277 -5.25 13.89 20.08
CA ASP A 277 -6.16 15.03 20.16
C ASP A 277 -6.48 15.55 18.75
N GLY A 278 -7.72 15.97 18.53
CA GLY A 278 -8.11 16.63 17.29
C GLY A 278 -9.55 17.11 17.30
N ASN A 279 -9.88 17.98 16.33
CA ASN A 279 -11.23 18.50 16.16
C ASN A 279 -12.19 17.50 15.52
N LEU A 280 -11.65 16.49 14.83
CA LEU A 280 -12.41 15.51 14.09
C LEU A 280 -11.65 14.19 13.97
N ARG A 281 -12.41 13.10 13.84
CA ARG A 281 -11.94 11.75 13.54
C ARG A 281 -12.63 11.27 12.27
N THR A 282 -11.92 10.53 11.43
CA THR A 282 -12.47 10.04 10.15
C THR A 282 -12.47 8.52 10.07
N ILE A 283 -13.40 7.98 9.28
CA ILE A 283 -13.57 6.55 9.02
C ILE A 283 -13.63 6.34 7.51
N ASN A 284 -12.70 5.54 6.97
CA ASN A 284 -12.56 5.24 5.53
C ASN A 284 -12.36 6.45 4.61
N CYS A 285 -12.09 7.62 5.17
CA CYS A 285 -11.76 8.84 4.46
C CYS A 285 -10.77 9.69 5.29
N HIS A 286 -10.37 10.82 4.74
CA HIS A 286 -9.76 11.92 5.48
C HIS A 286 -10.69 13.14 5.41
N ALA A 287 -10.47 14.12 6.28
CA ALA A 287 -11.23 15.36 6.24
C ALA A 287 -10.42 16.51 6.83
N ASP A 288 -10.60 17.68 6.24
CA ASP A 288 -10.03 18.93 6.71
C ASP A 288 -11.13 19.82 7.25
N TYR A 289 -10.85 20.51 8.36
CA TYR A 289 -11.72 21.53 8.92
C TYR A 289 -11.19 22.92 8.55
N ASN A 290 -11.98 23.66 7.76
CA ASN A 290 -11.70 25.04 7.42
C ASN A 290 -12.34 25.98 8.45
N LEU A 291 -11.52 26.51 9.36
CA LEU A 291 -11.93 27.46 10.39
C LEU A 291 -12.57 28.74 9.84
N GLY A 292 -12.15 29.21 8.67
CA GLY A 292 -12.63 30.48 8.09
C GLY A 292 -14.04 30.37 7.51
N LEU A 293 -14.35 29.23 6.87
CA LEU A 293 -15.68 28.95 6.32
C LEU A 293 -16.58 28.18 7.30
N ASN A 294 -16.01 27.68 8.40
CA ASN A 294 -16.63 26.77 9.33
C ASN A 294 -17.20 25.50 8.64
N THR A 295 -16.40 24.93 7.73
CA THR A 295 -16.78 23.77 6.93
C THR A 295 -15.82 22.60 7.10
N ILE A 296 -16.36 21.38 7.05
CA ILE A 296 -15.58 20.14 7.01
C ILE A 296 -15.65 19.60 5.59
N ILE A 297 -14.49 19.35 4.99
CA ILE A 297 -14.39 18.81 3.63
C ILE A 297 -13.64 17.49 3.67
N THR A 298 -14.31 16.43 3.25
CA THR A 298 -13.68 15.11 3.14
C THR A 298 -12.81 14.98 1.89
N LYS A 299 -11.80 14.10 1.98
CA LYS A 299 -10.87 13.74 0.91
C LYS A 299 -10.63 12.23 0.90
N PRO A 300 -10.34 11.64 -0.26
CA PRO A 300 -10.14 10.19 -0.37
C PRO A 300 -8.74 9.72 0.08
N TYR A 301 -7.86 10.64 0.49
CA TYR A 301 -6.51 10.36 0.95
C TYR A 301 -6.10 11.29 2.10
N ALA A 302 -5.11 10.85 2.87
CA ALA A 302 -4.41 11.68 3.84
C ALA A 302 -2.99 11.97 3.32
N LEU A 303 -2.53 13.21 3.50
CA LEU A 303 -1.15 13.60 3.21
C LEU A 303 -0.39 13.67 4.53
N PHE A 304 0.75 12.97 4.60
CA PHE A 304 1.68 13.07 5.71
C PHE A 304 3.09 13.32 5.19
N GLU A 305 3.64 14.48 5.49
CA GLU A 305 5.01 14.81 5.14
C GLU A 305 5.98 14.19 6.14
N GLN A 306 6.81 13.25 5.67
CA GLN A 306 7.85 12.67 6.47
C GLN A 306 9.22 13.06 5.94
N LYS A 307 10.06 13.66 6.80
CA LYS A 307 11.48 13.86 6.49
C LYS A 307 12.15 12.51 6.23
N LYS A 308 12.84 12.39 5.09
CA LYS A 308 13.57 11.18 4.72
C LYS A 308 14.61 10.83 5.79
N LYS A 309 14.34 9.77 6.56
CA LYS A 309 15.31 9.22 7.52
C LYS A 309 16.36 8.40 6.79
N VAL A 310 17.63 8.81 6.87
CA VAL A 310 18.78 8.09 6.30
C VAL A 310 19.57 7.45 7.45
N PRO A 311 19.93 6.16 7.36
CA PRO A 311 20.72 5.54 8.42
C PRO A 311 22.11 6.16 8.53
N ARG A 312 22.60 6.27 9.78
CA ARG A 312 23.91 6.85 10.10
C ARG A 312 25.05 6.04 9.46
N THR A 313 26.05 6.76 8.96
CA THR A 313 27.30 6.20 8.41
C THR A 313 28.49 6.37 9.35
N SER A 314 28.34 7.18 10.41
CA SER A 314 29.35 7.42 11.43
C SER A 314 28.70 7.79 12.77
N ILE A 315 29.47 7.63 13.84
CA ILE A 315 29.10 8.09 15.19
C ILE A 315 30.38 8.46 15.93
N ASN A 316 30.45 9.65 16.54
CA ASN A 316 31.60 10.13 17.31
C ASN A 316 32.96 9.94 16.60
N GLY A 317 33.02 10.20 15.29
CA GLY A 317 34.23 10.04 14.48
C GLY A 317 34.56 8.58 14.08
N ILE A 318 33.81 7.60 14.56
CA ILE A 318 33.97 6.19 14.18
C ILE A 318 33.32 5.96 12.83
N VAL A 319 34.11 5.52 11.85
CA VAL A 319 33.64 5.36 10.47
C VAL A 319 34.09 4.01 9.88
N PRO A 320 33.16 3.05 9.65
CA PRO A 320 33.48 1.71 9.16
C PRO A 320 33.75 1.68 7.65
N LYS A 321 34.87 2.29 7.23
CA LYS A 321 35.32 2.26 5.83
C LYS A 321 35.85 0.88 5.44
N PHE A 322 35.59 0.47 4.20
CA PHE A 322 36.08 -0.81 3.67
C PHE A 322 37.61 -0.91 3.70
N VAL A 323 38.30 0.19 3.39
CA VAL A 323 39.77 0.27 3.36
C VAL A 323 40.41 -0.07 4.71
N PHE A 324 39.71 0.15 5.82
CA PHE A 324 40.20 -0.21 7.15
C PHE A 324 39.73 -1.60 7.58
N LEU A 325 38.45 -1.92 7.30
CA LEU A 325 37.83 -3.18 7.70
C LEU A 325 38.36 -4.41 6.94
N LYS A 326 39.07 -4.21 5.84
CA LYS A 326 39.74 -5.29 5.12
C LYS A 326 41.01 -5.80 5.80
N ASP A 327 41.60 -5.03 6.72
CA ASP A 327 42.90 -5.38 7.33
C ASP A 327 42.85 -5.33 8.88
N SER A 328 41.87 -4.65 9.48
CA SER A 328 41.72 -4.54 10.94
C SER A 328 40.27 -4.64 11.40
N ILE A 329 40.08 -5.07 12.64
CA ILE A 329 38.78 -5.07 13.34
C ILE A 329 38.71 -4.01 14.45
N ASP A 330 39.70 -3.12 14.58
CA ASP A 330 39.76 -2.12 15.66
C ASP A 330 38.57 -1.17 15.64
N ILE A 331 38.07 -0.84 14.45
CA ILE A 331 36.85 -0.04 14.30
C ILE A 331 35.64 -0.75 14.90
N LEU A 332 35.57 -2.09 14.82
CA LEU A 332 34.48 -2.85 15.44
C LEU A 332 34.55 -2.76 16.97
N LYS A 333 35.77 -2.80 17.53
CA LYS A 333 35.99 -2.62 18.98
C LYS A 333 35.61 -1.20 19.44
N GLN A 334 35.95 -0.18 18.66
CA GLN A 334 35.50 1.20 18.93
C GLN A 334 33.97 1.33 18.88
N LEU A 335 33.33 0.71 17.88
CA LEU A 335 31.86 0.67 17.78
C LEU A 335 31.23 -0.06 18.97
N LEU A 336 31.83 -1.15 19.46
CA LEU A 336 31.35 -1.85 20.65
C LEU A 336 31.37 -0.96 21.89
N THR A 337 32.44 -0.20 22.11
CA THR A 337 32.52 0.78 23.20
C THR A 337 31.41 1.82 23.07
N GLU A 338 31.18 2.34 21.87
CA GLU A 338 30.09 3.30 21.64
C GLU A 338 28.71 2.68 21.87
N LEU A 339 28.47 1.44 21.43
CA LEU A 339 27.22 0.74 21.66
C LEU A 339 26.96 0.53 23.16
N LYS A 340 27.98 0.13 23.94
CA LYS A 340 27.89 0.03 25.40
C LYS A 340 27.56 1.38 26.03
N ASN A 341 28.19 2.47 25.58
CA ASN A 341 27.89 3.82 26.04
C ASN A 341 26.44 4.24 25.74
N GLN A 342 25.93 3.92 24.55
CA GLN A 342 24.54 4.19 24.19
C GLN A 342 23.57 3.35 25.04
N TYR A 343 23.89 2.09 25.31
CA TYR A 343 23.06 1.24 26.19
C TYR A 343 22.98 1.83 27.61
N SER A 344 24.11 2.30 28.15
CA SER A 344 24.14 2.99 29.44
C SER A 344 23.24 4.23 29.49
N LYS A 345 23.07 4.94 28.37
CA LYS A 345 22.14 6.09 28.29
C LYS A 345 20.68 5.66 28.38
N TYR A 346 20.33 4.53 27.77
CA TYR A 346 18.97 3.98 27.85
C TYR A 346 18.63 3.60 29.28
N THR A 347 19.50 2.83 29.95
CA THR A 347 19.26 2.43 31.35
C THR A 347 19.27 3.60 32.33
N ASN A 348 19.86 4.74 31.95
CA ASN A 348 19.86 5.96 32.75
C ASN A 348 18.72 6.93 32.43
N HIS A 349 17.96 6.67 31.37
CA HIS A 349 16.86 7.52 30.92
C HIS A 349 15.73 7.56 31.96
N GLU A 350 15.05 8.69 32.09
CA GLU A 350 14.00 8.90 33.10
C GLU A 350 12.86 7.89 32.94
N THR A 351 12.40 7.65 31.70
CA THR A 351 11.39 6.62 31.37
C THR A 351 11.80 5.20 31.79
N TYR A 352 13.11 4.87 31.75
CA TYR A 352 13.60 3.57 32.22
C TYR A 352 13.55 3.47 33.75
N LYS A 353 13.76 4.58 34.47
CA LYS A 353 13.80 4.59 35.94
C LYS A 353 12.44 4.76 36.59
N ASN A 354 11.54 5.51 35.95
CA ASN A 354 10.21 5.80 36.49
C ASN A 354 9.22 4.68 36.14
N LYS A 355 8.86 3.85 37.12
CA LYS A 355 7.90 2.74 36.96
C LYS A 355 6.47 3.20 36.67
N ASP A 356 6.14 4.41 37.08
CA ASP A 356 4.79 4.98 36.93
C ASP A 356 4.60 5.68 35.58
N HIS A 357 5.64 5.73 34.73
CA HIS A 357 5.56 6.33 33.41
C HIS A 357 4.83 5.38 32.44
N ASP A 358 3.87 5.88 31.66
CA ASP A 358 3.02 5.08 30.75
C ASP A 358 3.83 4.15 29.81
N HIS A 359 4.94 4.66 29.27
CA HIS A 359 5.83 3.91 28.38
C HIS A 359 6.98 3.14 29.08
N HIS A 360 6.99 3.03 30.42
CA HIS A 360 8.08 2.38 31.16
C HIS A 360 8.36 0.95 30.68
N ASN A 361 7.33 0.10 30.66
CA ASN A 361 7.45 -1.31 30.29
C ASN A 361 7.98 -1.48 28.85
N GLN A 362 7.48 -0.67 27.92
CA GLN A 362 7.97 -0.66 26.54
C GLN A 362 9.46 -0.28 26.49
N PHE A 363 9.84 0.79 27.19
CA PHE A 363 11.22 1.27 27.21
C PHE A 363 12.19 0.26 27.83
N VAL A 364 11.77 -0.45 28.89
CA VAL A 364 12.55 -1.54 29.50
C VAL A 364 12.72 -2.71 28.53
N ASN A 365 11.65 -3.13 27.86
CA ASN A 365 11.70 -4.22 26.86
C ASN A 365 12.62 -3.87 25.67
N GLU A 366 12.51 -2.66 25.13
CA GLU A 366 13.39 -2.18 24.05
C GLU A 366 14.85 -2.11 24.51
N SER A 367 15.09 -1.68 25.75
CA SER A 367 16.44 -1.65 26.33
C SER A 367 17.02 -3.07 26.48
N ALA A 368 16.21 -4.05 26.89
CA ALA A 368 16.63 -5.46 26.97
C ALA A 368 16.97 -6.04 25.59
N ASN A 369 16.18 -5.72 24.57
CA ASN A 369 16.48 -6.09 23.18
C ASN A 369 17.79 -5.46 22.71
N PHE A 370 18.04 -4.19 23.04
CA PHE A 370 19.28 -3.51 22.70
C PHE A 370 20.48 -4.15 23.42
N LYS A 371 20.34 -4.53 24.69
CA LYS A 371 21.36 -5.28 25.43
C LYS A 371 21.74 -6.59 24.71
N SER A 372 20.75 -7.39 24.31
CA SER A 372 20.98 -8.64 23.59
C SER A 372 21.72 -8.43 22.28
N LEU A 373 21.40 -7.35 21.55
CA LEU A 373 22.12 -6.95 20.34
C LEU A 373 23.60 -6.64 20.63
N VAL A 374 23.87 -5.86 21.69
CA VAL A 374 25.25 -5.53 22.09
C VAL A 374 26.05 -6.79 22.45
N GLU A 375 25.44 -7.70 23.22
CA GLU A 375 26.07 -8.98 23.61
C GLU A 375 26.38 -9.86 22.39
N ARG A 376 25.48 -9.93 21.39
CA ARG A 376 25.71 -10.67 20.15
C ARG A 376 26.79 -10.02 19.27
N TYR A 377 26.81 -8.70 19.18
CA TYR A 377 27.86 -7.96 18.48
C TYR A 377 29.24 -8.18 19.11
N GLU A 378 29.31 -8.14 20.45
CA GLU A 378 30.53 -8.45 21.20
C GLU A 378 31.01 -9.88 20.95
N ALA A 379 30.09 -10.87 20.99
CA ALA A 379 30.42 -12.26 20.66
C ALA A 379 30.96 -12.41 19.22
N GLY A 380 30.44 -11.63 18.27
CA GLY A 380 30.95 -11.58 16.91
C GLY A 380 32.39 -11.08 16.82
N ILE A 381 32.74 -10.02 17.56
CA ILE A 381 34.10 -9.49 17.62
C ILE A 381 35.05 -10.51 18.25
N LEU A 382 34.66 -11.10 19.38
CA LEU A 382 35.48 -12.12 20.07
C LEU A 382 35.75 -13.32 19.16
N LEU A 383 34.74 -13.77 18.40
CA LEU A 383 34.89 -14.87 17.47
C LEU A 383 35.83 -14.52 16.30
N LEU A 384 35.75 -13.30 15.77
CA LEU A 384 36.68 -12.81 14.76
C LEU A 384 38.11 -12.71 15.28
N ASP A 385 38.32 -12.43 16.56
CA ASP A 385 39.67 -12.44 17.16
C ASP A 385 40.20 -13.87 17.37
N SER A 386 39.35 -14.82 17.79
CA SER A 386 39.78 -16.18 18.10
C SER A 386 39.86 -17.12 16.89
N ASN A 387 39.15 -16.83 15.79
CA ASN A 387 39.06 -17.70 14.62
C ASN A 387 39.67 -17.05 13.36
N SER A 388 40.85 -17.51 12.97
CA SER A 388 41.61 -16.98 11.83
C SER A 388 40.87 -17.10 10.50
N ASN A 389 40.13 -18.19 10.27
CA ASN A 389 39.35 -18.39 9.06
C ASN A 389 38.15 -17.44 8.99
N ALA A 390 37.45 -17.23 10.12
CA ALA A 390 36.36 -16.26 10.21
C ALA A 390 36.88 -14.83 9.97
N LYS A 391 38.02 -14.48 10.59
CA LYS A 391 38.68 -13.19 10.40
C LYS A 391 39.05 -12.97 8.93
N LYS A 392 39.66 -13.98 8.29
CA LYS A 392 40.01 -13.93 6.86
C LYS A 392 38.77 -13.78 6.00
N ALA A 393 37.69 -14.53 6.24
CA ALA A 393 36.43 -14.39 5.51
C ALA A 393 35.84 -12.98 5.63
N PHE A 394 35.88 -12.38 6.82
CA PHE A 394 35.42 -11.01 7.07
C PHE A 394 36.27 -9.98 6.32
N PHE A 395 37.59 -10.11 6.31
CA PHE A 395 38.49 -9.25 5.55
C PHE A 395 38.25 -9.34 4.04
N LEU A 396 38.09 -10.56 3.50
CA LEU A 396 37.79 -10.78 2.09
C LEU A 396 36.42 -10.20 1.69
N MET A 397 35.41 -10.33 2.55
CA MET A 397 34.11 -9.68 2.34
C MET A 397 34.28 -8.16 2.18
N ASN A 398 35.03 -7.49 3.06
CA ASN A 398 35.25 -6.05 2.95
C ASN A 398 36.03 -5.66 1.69
N ARG A 399 37.02 -6.46 1.25
CA ARG A 399 37.73 -6.26 -0.03
C ARG A 399 36.82 -6.38 -1.24
N VAL A 400 35.87 -7.32 -1.21
CA VAL A 400 34.86 -7.46 -2.26
C VAL A 400 34.02 -6.20 -2.36
N PHE A 401 33.50 -5.71 -1.24
CA PHE A 401 32.66 -4.51 -1.25
C PHE A 401 33.45 -3.27 -1.66
N GLU A 402 34.70 -3.11 -1.21
CA GLU A 402 35.59 -2.03 -1.67
C GLU A 402 35.72 -1.99 -3.20
N LYS A 403 35.92 -3.15 -3.85
CA LYS A 403 36.01 -3.25 -5.31
C LYS A 403 34.64 -3.11 -6.00
N ALA A 404 33.58 -3.68 -5.45
CA ALA A 404 32.27 -3.78 -6.11
C ALA A 404 31.55 -2.45 -6.29
N VAL A 405 31.76 -1.53 -5.35
CA VAL A 405 31.06 -0.25 -5.27
C VAL A 405 31.69 0.83 -6.15
N LYS A 406 32.91 0.61 -6.68
CA LYS A 406 33.60 1.51 -7.62
C LYS A 406 33.54 3.01 -7.22
N GLY A 407 33.65 3.31 -5.93
CA GLY A 407 33.62 4.69 -5.42
C GLY A 407 32.24 5.31 -5.21
N GLU A 408 31.13 4.60 -5.49
CA GLU A 408 29.77 5.06 -5.16
C GLU A 408 29.60 5.31 -3.65
N TYR A 409 30.26 4.48 -2.84
CA TYR A 409 30.42 4.63 -1.40
C TYR A 409 31.66 3.86 -0.93
N ASP A 410 32.24 4.24 0.20
CA ASP A 410 33.52 3.71 0.71
C ASP A 410 33.40 3.07 2.11
N ARG A 411 32.18 2.95 2.64
CA ARG A 411 31.91 2.53 4.01
C ARG A 411 30.57 1.81 4.17
N TRP A 412 30.46 0.99 5.21
CA TRP A 412 29.18 0.50 5.68
C TRP A 412 28.39 1.60 6.40
N ARG A 413 27.06 1.56 6.33
CA ARG A 413 26.21 2.22 7.33
C ARG A 413 26.33 1.46 8.65
N LEU A 414 26.18 2.16 9.77
CA LEU A 414 26.43 1.58 11.10
C LEU A 414 25.59 0.32 11.34
N PHE A 415 24.30 0.36 11.01
CA PHE A 415 23.43 -0.80 11.19
C PHE A 415 23.85 -2.00 10.33
N GLN A 416 24.42 -1.78 9.13
CA GLN A 416 24.82 -2.86 8.22
C GLN A 416 25.99 -3.64 8.82
N ILE A 417 27.02 -2.93 9.28
CA ILE A 417 28.20 -3.59 9.86
C ILE A 417 27.87 -4.21 11.23
N ILE A 418 27.03 -3.57 12.03
CA ILE A 418 26.55 -4.13 13.31
C ILE A 418 25.79 -5.42 13.06
N PHE A 419 24.83 -5.40 12.12
CA PHE A 419 24.03 -6.56 11.74
C PHE A 419 24.87 -7.71 11.19
N ILE A 420 25.87 -7.42 10.35
CA ILE A 420 26.78 -8.43 9.82
C ILE A 420 27.52 -9.12 10.97
N VAL A 421 28.19 -8.34 11.83
CA VAL A 421 29.06 -8.88 12.88
C VAL A 421 28.28 -9.64 13.95
N MET A 422 27.09 -9.17 14.35
CA MET A 422 26.28 -9.87 15.36
C MET A 422 25.79 -11.25 14.89
N LEU A 423 25.73 -11.50 13.58
CA LEU A 423 25.28 -12.76 12.98
C LEU A 423 26.41 -13.74 12.68
N ILE A 424 27.67 -13.30 12.70
CA ILE A 424 28.84 -14.17 12.44
C ILE A 424 28.86 -15.39 13.36
N PRO A 425 28.62 -15.27 14.69
CA PRO A 425 28.57 -16.43 15.58
C PRO A 425 27.52 -17.47 15.19
N ASP A 426 26.34 -17.02 14.74
CA ASP A 426 25.23 -17.92 14.37
C ASP A 426 25.47 -18.61 13.02
N ILE A 427 26.23 -17.96 12.14
CA ILE A 427 26.68 -18.55 10.87
C ILE A 427 27.74 -19.64 11.10
N ILE A 428 28.66 -19.40 12.04
CA ILE A 428 29.78 -20.30 12.32
C ILE A 428 29.31 -21.50 13.14
N ASP A 429 28.55 -21.27 14.21
CA ASP A 429 27.92 -22.33 15.00
C ASP A 429 26.44 -22.49 14.60
N VAL A 430 26.23 -23.31 13.57
CA VAL A 430 24.91 -23.55 12.98
C VAL A 430 23.93 -24.17 13.98
N LYS A 431 24.34 -24.69 15.14
CA LYS A 431 23.40 -25.23 16.15
C LYS A 431 22.85 -24.13 17.08
N LYS A 432 23.57 -23.01 17.20
CA LYS A 432 23.19 -21.89 18.04
C LYS A 432 22.04 -21.10 17.42
N ASN A 433 21.11 -20.62 18.25
CA ASN A 433 20.05 -19.68 17.87
C ASN A 433 19.12 -20.08 16.70
N ARG A 434 18.99 -21.37 16.35
CA ARG A 434 18.11 -21.85 15.25
C ARG A 434 16.63 -21.47 15.37
N LYS A 435 16.16 -21.11 16.56
CA LYS A 435 14.77 -20.73 16.83
C LYS A 435 14.49 -19.23 16.62
N ILE A 436 15.52 -18.45 16.30
CA ILE A 436 15.44 -16.99 16.19
C ILE A 436 15.59 -16.60 14.72
N ALA A 437 14.77 -15.65 14.28
CA ALA A 437 14.91 -15.01 12.97
C ALA A 437 15.14 -13.51 13.19
N ASP A 438 16.29 -13.01 12.73
CA ASP A 438 16.62 -11.59 12.83
C ASP A 438 15.98 -10.78 11.71
N ILE A 439 15.38 -9.64 12.07
CA ILE A 439 14.66 -8.76 11.16
C ILE A 439 15.37 -7.41 11.09
N ILE A 440 15.75 -6.98 9.89
CA ILE A 440 16.24 -5.61 9.65
C ILE A 440 15.06 -4.71 9.30
N HIS A 441 14.62 -3.90 10.27
CA HIS A 441 13.62 -2.86 10.03
C HIS A 441 14.29 -1.52 9.71
N VAL A 442 14.53 -1.27 8.42
CA VAL A 442 15.08 0.00 7.92
C VAL A 442 14.22 0.48 6.75
N ASN A 443 14.04 1.78 6.57
CA ASN A 443 13.26 2.36 5.47
C ASN A 443 13.80 1.95 4.08
N THR A 444 12.96 2.02 3.05
CA THR A 444 13.36 1.77 1.65
C THR A 444 14.46 2.75 1.21
N GLY A 445 15.43 2.27 0.45
CA GLY A 445 16.65 3.03 0.11
C GLY A 445 17.66 3.17 1.25
N GLY A 446 17.35 2.69 2.46
CA GLY A 446 18.26 2.71 3.61
C GLY A 446 19.39 1.68 3.56
N GLY A 447 19.47 0.86 2.51
CA GLY A 447 20.60 -0.05 2.26
C GLY A 447 20.50 -1.40 2.97
N LYS A 448 19.28 -1.94 3.07
CA LYS A 448 19.08 -3.30 3.61
C LYS A 448 19.83 -4.35 2.77
N SER A 449 19.94 -4.11 1.46
CA SER A 449 20.54 -5.05 0.51
C SER A 449 22.00 -5.33 0.73
N GLU A 450 22.76 -4.30 0.98
CA GLU A 450 24.18 -4.40 1.18
C GLU A 450 24.48 -5.20 2.45
N ALA A 451 23.65 -5.10 3.50
CA ALA A 451 23.82 -5.88 4.72
C ALA A 451 23.69 -7.40 4.47
N TYR A 452 22.63 -7.84 3.81
CA TYR A 452 22.46 -9.28 3.53
C TYR A 452 23.40 -9.79 2.44
N PHE A 453 23.76 -8.96 1.45
CA PHE A 453 24.83 -9.33 0.50
C PHE A 453 26.17 -9.48 1.21
N GLY A 454 26.50 -8.60 2.17
CA GLY A 454 27.67 -8.73 3.04
C GLY A 454 27.72 -10.10 3.72
N LEU A 455 26.63 -10.49 4.37
CA LEU A 455 26.52 -11.81 5.01
C LEU A 455 26.69 -12.98 4.04
N VAL A 456 26.09 -12.90 2.84
CA VAL A 456 26.24 -13.95 1.82
C VAL A 456 27.70 -14.07 1.38
N ILE A 457 28.39 -12.96 1.13
CA ILE A 457 29.80 -12.98 0.74
C ILE A 457 30.69 -13.50 1.87
N PHE A 458 30.46 -13.07 3.11
CA PHE A 458 31.14 -13.64 4.28
C PHE A 458 30.97 -15.15 4.33
N LEU A 459 29.74 -15.65 4.19
CA LEU A 459 29.42 -17.08 4.23
C LEU A 459 30.06 -17.86 3.08
N LEU A 460 30.12 -17.29 1.87
CA LEU A 460 30.80 -17.93 0.73
C LEU A 460 32.29 -18.14 0.99
N PHE A 461 32.99 -17.13 1.52
CA PHE A 461 34.40 -17.28 1.90
C PHE A 461 34.58 -18.22 3.09
N TRP A 462 33.74 -18.09 4.13
CA TRP A 462 33.75 -18.99 5.28
C TRP A 462 33.58 -20.45 4.85
N ASP A 463 32.64 -20.72 3.95
CA ASP A 463 32.40 -22.05 3.40
C ASP A 463 33.66 -22.64 2.74
N ARG A 464 34.37 -21.85 1.92
CA ARG A 464 35.60 -22.33 1.29
C ARG A 464 36.72 -22.54 2.31
N LEU A 465 36.91 -21.60 3.23
CA LEU A 465 37.97 -21.65 4.24
C LEU A 465 37.77 -22.79 5.26
N ARG A 466 36.53 -23.26 5.46
CA ARG A 466 36.23 -24.46 6.28
C ARG A 466 36.21 -25.77 5.49
N GLY A 467 36.57 -25.75 4.20
CA GLY A 467 36.68 -26.94 3.36
C GLY A 467 35.41 -27.34 2.58
N LYS A 468 34.34 -26.54 2.61
CA LYS A 468 33.16 -26.79 1.75
C LYS A 468 33.49 -26.40 0.31
N SER A 469 33.69 -27.39 -0.54
CA SER A 469 34.08 -27.20 -1.94
C SER A 469 32.93 -26.81 -2.86
N ARG A 470 31.68 -27.24 -2.59
CA ARG A 470 30.49 -26.97 -3.42
C ARG A 470 29.20 -26.99 -2.58
N GLY A 471 28.13 -26.38 -3.09
CA GLY A 471 26.78 -26.43 -2.51
C GLY A 471 26.12 -25.06 -2.41
N VAL A 472 24.90 -25.04 -1.88
CA VAL A 472 24.15 -23.80 -1.62
C VAL A 472 24.54 -23.24 -0.26
N SER A 473 24.80 -21.93 -0.21
CA SER A 473 25.16 -21.20 1.02
C SER A 473 23.99 -20.38 1.56
N GLY A 474 23.11 -19.86 0.70
CA GLY A 474 21.92 -19.13 1.13
C GLY A 474 20.90 -18.96 0.02
N PHE A 475 19.66 -18.64 0.42
CA PHE A 475 18.56 -18.29 -0.48
C PHE A 475 18.11 -16.86 -0.20
N THR A 476 17.92 -16.08 -1.26
CA THR A 476 17.30 -14.75 -1.20
C THR A 476 15.94 -14.83 -1.89
N LYS A 477 14.87 -14.64 -1.13
CA LYS A 477 13.49 -14.67 -1.65
C LYS A 477 12.94 -13.25 -1.71
N PHE A 478 12.46 -12.85 -2.89
CA PHE A 478 11.76 -11.58 -3.09
C PHE A 478 10.31 -11.84 -3.52
N PRO A 479 9.35 -10.99 -3.11
CA PRO A 479 7.93 -11.21 -3.39
C PRO A 479 7.57 -10.97 -4.87
N LEU A 480 8.30 -10.11 -5.58
CA LEU A 480 8.01 -9.75 -6.97
C LEU A 480 9.11 -10.24 -7.92
N ARG A 481 8.70 -10.72 -9.11
CA ARG A 481 9.62 -11.19 -10.16
C ARG A 481 10.60 -10.10 -10.62
N MET A 482 10.09 -8.89 -10.89
CA MET A 482 10.90 -7.76 -11.31
C MET A 482 11.98 -7.41 -10.27
N LEU A 483 11.60 -7.36 -8.98
CA LEU A 483 12.56 -7.13 -7.90
C LEU A 483 13.60 -8.24 -7.82
N SER A 484 13.20 -9.50 -8.01
CA SER A 484 14.12 -10.65 -7.98
C SER A 484 15.22 -10.49 -9.04
N ILE A 485 14.85 -10.12 -10.28
CA ILE A 485 15.80 -9.92 -11.38
C ILE A 485 16.75 -8.75 -11.08
N GLN A 486 16.22 -7.62 -10.61
CA GLN A 486 17.05 -6.46 -10.27
C GLN A 486 18.05 -6.77 -9.14
N GLN A 487 17.61 -7.46 -8.09
CA GLN A 487 18.51 -7.84 -6.99
C GLN A 487 19.51 -8.92 -7.42
N LEU A 488 19.13 -9.82 -8.32
CA LEU A 488 20.05 -10.80 -8.91
C LEU A 488 21.20 -10.11 -9.66
N GLN A 489 20.91 -9.09 -10.47
CA GLN A 489 21.96 -8.34 -11.18
C GLN A 489 22.95 -7.70 -10.20
N ARG A 490 22.44 -7.14 -9.10
CA ARG A 490 23.28 -6.51 -8.07
C ARG A 490 24.15 -7.54 -7.35
N ILE A 491 23.60 -8.66 -6.91
CA ILE A 491 24.38 -9.68 -6.21
C ILE A 491 25.36 -10.39 -7.15
N ALA A 492 25.01 -10.60 -8.42
CA ALA A 492 25.88 -11.22 -9.41
C ALA A 492 27.17 -10.42 -9.60
N LYS A 493 27.08 -9.08 -9.66
CA LYS A 493 28.26 -8.19 -9.72
C LYS A 493 29.19 -8.41 -8.51
N VAL A 494 28.62 -8.51 -7.31
CA VAL A 494 29.38 -8.73 -6.07
C VAL A 494 30.01 -10.13 -6.06
N ILE A 495 29.29 -11.15 -6.53
CA ILE A 495 29.77 -12.54 -6.59
C ILE A 495 30.92 -12.71 -7.59
N VAL A 496 30.86 -12.06 -8.76
CA VAL A 496 31.96 -12.09 -9.74
C VAL A 496 33.26 -11.55 -9.12
N ILE A 497 33.16 -10.45 -8.38
CA ILE A 497 34.31 -9.85 -7.69
C ILE A 497 34.79 -10.73 -6.53
N ALA A 498 33.87 -11.38 -5.81
CA ALA A 498 34.22 -12.35 -4.79
C ALA A 498 34.96 -13.56 -5.37
N GLU A 499 34.56 -14.03 -6.55
CA GLU A 499 35.24 -15.13 -7.24
C GLU A 499 36.64 -14.72 -7.74
N GLU A 500 36.80 -13.50 -8.27
CA GLU A 500 38.11 -12.96 -8.63
C GLU A 500 39.04 -12.90 -7.42
N ILE A 501 38.55 -12.37 -6.28
CA ILE A 501 39.32 -12.33 -5.04
C ILE A 501 39.64 -13.74 -4.52
N ARG A 502 38.69 -14.68 -4.57
CA ARG A 502 38.91 -16.07 -4.15
C ARG A 502 40.07 -16.71 -4.93
N LYS A 503 40.10 -16.51 -6.25
CA LYS A 503 41.19 -17.00 -7.12
C LYS A 503 42.53 -16.35 -6.79
N ASN A 504 42.56 -15.03 -6.61
CA ASN A 504 43.81 -14.31 -6.29
C ASN A 504 44.38 -14.67 -4.90
N GLU A 505 43.55 -15.21 -4.01
CA GLU A 505 43.94 -15.64 -2.67
C GLU A 505 44.21 -17.15 -2.59
N ASP A 506 44.23 -17.84 -3.74
CA ASP A 506 44.45 -19.28 -3.89
C ASP A 506 43.53 -20.14 -2.99
N ILE A 507 42.30 -19.69 -2.76
CA ILE A 507 41.32 -20.41 -1.93
C ILE A 507 40.66 -21.47 -2.80
N GLU A 508 40.89 -22.75 -2.52
CA GLU A 508 40.35 -23.89 -3.29
C GLU A 508 38.81 -24.01 -3.26
N GLY A 509 38.25 -24.77 -4.20
CA GLY A 509 36.82 -25.10 -4.30
C GLY A 509 36.18 -24.66 -5.62
N TYR A 510 34.91 -25.03 -5.82
CA TYR A 510 34.14 -24.63 -7.00
C TYR A 510 33.92 -23.11 -7.05
N PRO A 511 33.78 -22.52 -8.25
CA PRO A 511 33.49 -21.11 -8.41
C PRO A 511 32.24 -20.67 -7.63
N PHE A 512 32.26 -19.44 -7.10
CA PHE A 512 31.05 -18.83 -6.58
C PHE A 512 30.05 -18.55 -7.71
N SER A 513 28.77 -18.79 -7.45
CA SER A 513 27.70 -18.59 -8.43
C SER A 513 26.41 -18.14 -7.76
N ALA A 514 25.56 -17.45 -8.53
CA ALA A 514 24.18 -17.16 -8.17
C ALA A 514 23.24 -17.74 -9.24
N GLY A 515 22.17 -18.37 -8.78
CA GLY A 515 21.10 -18.88 -9.64
C GLY A 515 19.77 -18.21 -9.32
N LEU A 516 18.89 -18.14 -10.31
CA LEU A 516 17.52 -17.67 -10.14
C LEU A 516 16.57 -18.87 -10.20
N LEU A 517 15.84 -19.10 -9.11
CA LEU A 517 14.74 -20.06 -9.09
C LEU A 517 13.43 -19.27 -9.27
N MET A 518 12.74 -19.48 -10.39
CA MET A 518 11.40 -18.94 -10.63
C MET A 518 10.38 -20.07 -10.46
N SER A 519 9.44 -19.88 -9.53
CA SER A 519 8.26 -20.73 -9.34
C SER A 519 7.04 -20.18 -10.05
#